data_AF-A0A961B4R6-F1
#
_entry.id   AF-A0A961B4R6-F1
#
_cell.length_a   1.000
_cell.length_b   1.000
_cell.length_c   1.000
_cell.angle_alpha   90.00
_cell.angle_beta   90.00
_cell.angle_gamma   90.00
#
_symmetry.space_group_name_H-M   'P 1'
#
loop_
_entity.id
_entity.type
_entity.pdbx_description
1 polymer ?
#
loop_
_entity_poly.entity_id
_entity_poly.type
_entity_poly.pdbx_seq_one_letter_code
_entity_poly.pdbx_strand_id
1 'polypeptide(L)'
;RRELFLDRTGETLEAPDEFMLVVSYNPGYQRSMREMKPSTRQRFVSLSFDFPAEENEVRIVAEESGVEPKIAERLVRIGRKIRHLHELSLLESASTRLLVAAGKLIAAGVPPRLACVAAVAEPLTDEPEALAAMRQVIELSI
;
A
#
# COMPACT_ATOMS: atom_id res chain seq x y z
N ARG A 1 10.07 31.52 7.71
CA ARG A 1 11.54 31.64 7.49
C ARG A 1 11.96 30.38 6.73
N ARG A 2 12.59 30.54 5.56
CA ARG A 2 13.03 29.46 4.66
C ARG A 2 14.54 29.23 4.85
N GLU A 3 14.95 29.00 6.10
CA GLU A 3 16.36 28.93 6.48
C GLU A 3 16.61 27.68 7.33
N LEU A 4 17.76 27.04 7.12
CA LEU A 4 18.24 25.92 7.93
C LEU A 4 19.63 26.23 8.46
N PHE A 5 19.79 26.26 9.78
CA PHE A 5 21.09 26.38 10.41
C PHE A 5 21.74 25.00 10.59
N LEU A 6 23.00 24.88 10.18
CA LEU A 6 23.80 23.67 10.27
C LEU A 6 24.82 23.80 11.42
N ASP A 7 24.46 23.29 12.60
CA ASP A 7 25.26 23.42 13.83
C ASP A 7 26.73 22.99 13.68
N ARG A 8 27.00 21.96 12.86
CA ARG A 8 28.35 21.40 12.69
C ARG A 8 29.30 22.30 11.89
N THR A 9 28.75 23.08 10.95
CA THR A 9 29.54 23.96 10.08
C THR A 9 29.40 25.42 10.45
N GLY A 10 28.39 25.77 11.25
CA GLY A 10 28.07 27.16 11.60
C GLY A 10 27.43 27.92 10.44
N GLU A 11 26.96 27.22 9.41
CA GLU A 11 26.38 27.82 8.20
C GLU A 11 24.87 27.94 8.31
N THR A 12 24.30 29.00 7.75
CA THR A 12 22.86 29.14 7.52
C THR A 12 22.60 28.99 6.04
N LEU A 13 21.81 27.98 5.67
CA LEU A 13 21.34 27.77 4.31
C LEU A 13 20.01 28.50 4.12
N GLU A 14 19.92 29.34 3.10
CA GLU A 14 18.66 29.93 2.63
C GLU A 14 18.09 29.06 1.52
N ALA A 15 16.83 28.63 1.67
CA ALA A 15 16.20 27.75 0.69
C ALA A 15 15.73 28.59 -0.52
N PRO A 16 16.17 28.25 -1.76
CA PRO A 16 15.87 29.02 -2.96
C PRO A 16 14.37 28.99 -3.27
N ASP A 17 13.86 29.88 -4.13
CA ASP A 17 12.42 30.07 -4.36
C ASP A 17 11.68 28.80 -4.79
N GLU A 18 12.38 27.92 -5.51
CA GLU A 18 11.88 26.67 -6.10
C GLU A 18 11.86 25.51 -5.08
N PHE A 19 12.47 25.69 -3.90
CA PHE A 19 12.50 24.65 -2.88
C PHE A 19 11.09 24.29 -2.40
N MET A 20 10.78 22.99 -2.44
CA MET A 20 9.53 22.41 -1.98
C MET A 20 9.84 21.19 -1.10
N LEU A 21 9.19 21.11 0.07
CA LEU A 21 9.29 19.98 0.98
C LEU A 21 8.01 19.13 0.92
N VAL A 22 8.15 17.85 0.56
CA VAL A 22 7.07 16.86 0.58
C VAL A 22 7.42 15.77 1.57
N VAL A 23 6.45 15.39 2.42
CA VAL A 23 6.59 14.31 3.39
C VAL A 23 5.39 13.38 3.26
N SER A 24 5.63 12.08 3.39
CA SER A 24 4.59 11.03 3.39
C SER A 24 4.70 10.19 4.67
N TYR A 25 3.57 9.77 5.22
CA TYR A 25 3.50 8.85 6.36
C TYR A 25 2.18 8.07 6.35
N ASN A 26 2.17 6.88 6.93
CA ASN A 26 0.97 6.05 7.08
C ASN A 26 0.36 6.27 8.49
N PRO A 27 -0.83 6.88 8.61
CA PRO A 27 -1.49 7.05 9.90
C PRO A 27 -1.87 5.69 10.50
N GLY A 28 -1.77 5.54 11.82
CA GLY A 28 -2.17 4.32 12.54
C GLY A 28 -1.24 3.11 12.41
N TYR A 29 -0.27 3.14 11.48
CA TYR A 29 0.73 2.09 11.32
C TYR A 29 1.69 1.98 12.53
N GLN A 30 1.95 3.12 13.18
CA GLN A 30 2.86 3.20 14.31
C GLN A 30 2.09 3.27 15.63
N ARG A 31 1.89 2.13 16.29
CA ARG A 31 1.25 2.08 17.63
C ARG A 31 2.06 2.77 18.76
N SER A 32 3.23 3.39 18.51
CA SER A 32 3.88 4.33 19.46
C SER A 32 5.08 5.12 18.88
N MET A 33 5.43 6.22 19.59
CA MET A 33 6.67 7.05 19.61
C MET A 33 7.18 7.71 18.32
N ARG A 34 6.72 7.33 17.13
CA ARG A 34 7.21 7.88 15.84
C ARG A 34 6.18 8.67 15.04
N GLU A 35 4.99 8.88 15.59
CA GLU A 35 3.97 9.71 14.95
C GLU A 35 4.47 11.15 14.76
N MET A 36 4.06 11.75 13.65
CA MET A 36 4.34 13.15 13.40
C MET A 36 3.64 14.02 14.45
N LYS A 37 4.43 14.70 15.29
CA LYS A 37 3.94 15.59 16.34
C LYS A 37 2.92 16.58 15.74
N PRO A 38 1.82 16.90 16.45
CA PRO A 38 0.81 17.85 15.97
C PRO A 38 1.41 19.19 15.50
N SER A 39 2.41 19.71 16.21
CA SER A 39 3.12 20.94 15.85
C SER A 39 3.89 20.86 14.52
N THR A 40 4.31 19.66 14.11
CA THR A 40 4.92 19.43 12.79
C THR A 40 3.83 19.32 11.73
N ARG A 41 2.76 18.57 11.99
CA ARG A 41 1.61 18.44 11.06
C ARG A 41 0.96 19.79 10.72
N GLN A 42 0.83 20.68 11.70
CA GLN A 42 0.28 22.03 11.52
C GLN A 42 1.12 22.95 10.61
N ARG A 43 2.29 22.51 10.15
CA ARG A 43 3.15 23.25 9.21
C ARG A 43 3.01 22.78 7.76
N PHE A 44 2.15 21.79 7.49
CA PHE A 44 1.94 21.22 6.16
C PHE A 44 0.49 21.38 5.70
N VAL A 45 0.30 21.50 4.39
CA VAL A 45 -0.97 21.17 3.74
C VAL A 45 -1.00 19.64 3.57
N SER A 46 -2.12 19.02 3.94
CA SER A 46 -2.24 17.55 3.95
C SER A 46 -3.15 17.04 2.84
N LEU A 47 -2.71 15.97 2.18
CA LEU A 47 -3.51 15.18 1.26
C LEU A 47 -3.64 13.76 1.81
N SER A 48 -4.87 13.28 1.95
CA SER A 48 -5.16 11.93 2.40
C SER A 48 -5.32 11.01 1.19
N PHE A 49 -4.65 9.86 1.23
CA PHE A 49 -4.77 8.83 0.21
C PHE A 49 -5.41 7.58 0.84
N ASP A 50 -6.29 6.96 0.08
CA ASP A 50 -6.87 5.66 0.37
C ASP A 50 -6.73 4.80 -0.90
N PHE A 51 -7.13 3.53 -0.83
CA PHE A 51 -7.20 2.68 -2.01
C PHE A 51 -8.10 3.32 -3.08
N PRO A 52 -7.75 3.23 -4.38
CA PRO A 52 -8.55 3.81 -5.44
C PRO A 52 -9.97 3.22 -5.48
N ALA A 53 -10.89 3.95 -6.10
CA ALA A 53 -12.17 3.36 -6.51
C ALA A 53 -11.92 2.11 -7.37
N GLU A 54 -12.81 1.11 -7.27
CA GLU A 54 -12.63 -0.20 -7.88
C GLU A 54 -12.25 -0.12 -9.37
N GLU A 55 -12.97 0.69 -10.14
CA GLU A 55 -12.71 0.91 -11.58
C GLU A 55 -11.29 1.45 -11.85
N ASN A 56 -10.81 2.39 -11.02
CA ASN A 56 -9.47 2.94 -11.15
C ASN A 56 -8.40 1.94 -10.72
N GLU A 57 -8.66 1.17 -9.66
CA GLU A 57 -7.71 0.15 -9.19
C GLU A 57 -7.58 -0.98 -10.23
N VAL A 58 -8.67 -1.39 -10.88
CA VAL A 58 -8.65 -2.38 -11.97
C VAL A 58 -7.78 -1.89 -13.12
N ARG A 59 -7.94 -0.62 -13.53
CA ARG A 59 -7.11 -0.02 -14.58
C ARG A 59 -5.64 -0.01 -14.20
N ILE A 60 -5.31 0.44 -12.99
CA ILE A 60 -3.93 0.47 -12.48
C ILE A 60 -3.34 -0.94 -12.48
N VAL A 61 -4.05 -1.92 -11.94
CA VAL A 61 -3.56 -3.31 -11.86
C VAL A 61 -3.37 -3.90 -13.26
N ALA A 62 -4.30 -3.70 -14.18
CA ALA A 62 -4.17 -4.18 -15.56
C ALA A 62 -2.96 -3.57 -16.27
N GLU A 63 -2.79 -2.25 -16.19
CA GLU A 63 -1.70 -1.52 -16.85
C GLU A 63 -0.32 -1.87 -16.26
N GLU A 64 -0.20 -1.86 -14.93
CA GLU A 64 1.08 -2.08 -14.24
C GLU A 64 1.54 -3.54 -14.24
N SER A 65 0.62 -4.49 -14.42
CA SER A 65 0.94 -5.92 -14.41
C SER A 65 0.91 -6.59 -15.79
N GLY A 66 0.29 -5.95 -16.79
CA GLY A 66 0.16 -6.50 -18.14
C GLY A 66 -0.85 -7.65 -18.28
N VAL A 67 -1.67 -7.91 -17.25
CA VAL A 67 -2.75 -8.91 -17.31
C VAL A 67 -3.99 -8.36 -17.99
N GLU A 68 -4.83 -9.25 -18.52
CA GLU A 68 -6.13 -8.87 -19.07
C GLU A 68 -7.01 -8.18 -18.00
N PRO A 69 -7.86 -7.19 -18.39
CA PRO A 69 -8.74 -6.48 -17.45
C PRO A 69 -9.59 -7.41 -16.57
N LYS A 70 -10.06 -8.54 -17.12
CA LYS A 70 -10.84 -9.53 -16.37
C LYS A 70 -10.06 -10.19 -15.23
N ILE A 71 -8.75 -10.37 -15.39
CA ILE A 71 -7.87 -10.87 -14.32
C ILE A 71 -7.65 -9.76 -13.28
N ALA A 72 -7.40 -8.53 -13.73
CA ALA A 72 -7.27 -7.38 -12.82
C ALA A 72 -8.52 -7.17 -11.96
N GLU A 73 -9.73 -7.30 -12.54
CA GLU A 73 -11.00 -7.28 -11.81
C GLU A 73 -11.06 -8.32 -10.69
N ARG A 74 -10.61 -9.56 -10.97
CA ARG A 74 -10.56 -10.62 -9.96
C ARG A 74 -9.57 -10.32 -8.85
N LEU A 75 -8.38 -9.82 -9.20
CA LEU A 75 -7.35 -9.42 -8.23
C LEU A 75 -7.84 -8.28 -7.32
N VAL A 76 -8.47 -7.25 -7.90
CA VAL A 76 -9.06 -6.15 -7.14
C VAL A 76 -10.19 -6.64 -6.24
N ARG A 77 -11.04 -7.55 -6.71
CA ARG A 77 -12.09 -8.17 -5.87
C ARG A 77 -11.50 -8.95 -4.69
N ILE A 78 -10.42 -9.69 -4.89
CA ILE A 78 -9.68 -10.37 -3.82
C ILE A 78 -9.16 -9.35 -2.81
N GLY A 79 -8.44 -8.32 -3.28
CA GLY A 79 -7.90 -7.26 -2.42
C GLY A 79 -9.00 -6.58 -1.60
N ARG A 80 -10.13 -6.24 -2.23
CA ARG A 80 -11.30 -5.66 -1.56
C ARG A 80 -11.85 -6.60 -0.50
N LYS A 81 -12.07 -7.89 -0.79
CA LYS A 81 -12.54 -8.85 0.22
C LYS A 81 -11.58 -8.93 1.42
N ILE A 82 -10.28 -9.04 1.17
CA ILE A 82 -9.26 -9.11 2.23
C ILE A 82 -9.25 -7.83 3.08
N ARG A 83 -9.39 -6.64 2.47
CA ARG A 83 -9.48 -5.36 3.19
C ARG A 83 -10.64 -5.28 4.20
N HIS A 84 -11.72 -6.04 3.96
CA HIS A 84 -12.91 -6.07 4.83
C HIS A 84 -12.87 -7.20 5.86
N LEU A 85 -11.80 -8.02 5.91
CA LEU A 85 -11.61 -9.05 6.94
C LEU A 85 -11.12 -8.42 8.25
N HIS A 86 -12.02 -7.72 8.95
CA HIS A 86 -11.71 -7.06 10.22
C HIS A 86 -11.40 -8.04 11.36
N GLU A 87 -11.90 -9.28 11.28
CA GLU A 87 -11.74 -10.30 12.31
C GLU A 87 -10.32 -10.87 12.40
N LEU A 88 -9.53 -10.77 11.33
CA LEU A 88 -8.18 -11.36 11.25
C LEU A 88 -7.09 -10.53 11.93
N SER A 89 -7.43 -9.38 12.54
CA SER A 89 -6.49 -8.49 13.25
C SER A 89 -5.19 -8.21 12.48
N LEU A 90 -5.28 -8.08 11.15
CA LEU A 90 -4.11 -7.88 10.30
C LEU A 90 -3.40 -6.57 10.66
N LEU A 91 -2.07 -6.62 10.68
CA LEU A 91 -1.24 -5.44 10.90
C LEU A 91 -1.35 -4.45 9.73
N GLU A 92 -1.51 -4.97 8.52
CA GLU A 92 -1.66 -4.21 7.28
C GLU A 92 -2.78 -4.78 6.41
N SER A 93 -3.28 -3.97 5.50
CA SER A 93 -4.30 -4.38 4.54
C SER A 93 -3.70 -4.72 3.17
N ALA A 94 -4.45 -5.46 2.34
CA ALA A 94 -4.01 -5.85 1.00
C ALA A 94 -3.80 -4.62 0.11
N SER A 95 -2.54 -4.20 -0.08
CA SER A 95 -2.23 -3.01 -0.88
C SER A 95 -2.35 -3.23 -2.38
N THR A 96 -2.59 -2.17 -3.16
CA THR A 96 -2.59 -2.22 -4.64
C THR A 96 -1.26 -2.77 -5.17
N ARG A 97 -0.14 -2.55 -4.47
CA ARG A 97 1.17 -3.11 -4.82
C ARG A 97 1.17 -4.64 -4.80
N LEU A 98 0.52 -5.26 -3.81
CA LEU A 98 0.41 -6.73 -3.74
C LEU A 98 -0.44 -7.27 -4.89
N LEU A 99 -1.49 -6.55 -5.29
CA LEU A 99 -2.33 -6.92 -6.44
C LEU A 99 -1.55 -6.83 -7.76
N VAL A 100 -0.75 -5.77 -7.94
CA VAL A 100 0.15 -5.64 -9.11
C VAL A 100 1.18 -6.77 -9.11
N ALA A 101 1.76 -7.11 -7.96
CA ALA A 101 2.72 -8.22 -7.87
C ALA A 101 2.08 -9.57 -8.24
N ALA A 102 0.87 -9.85 -7.73
CA ALA A 102 0.11 -11.04 -8.13
C ALA A 102 -0.18 -11.05 -9.64
N GLY A 103 -0.59 -9.91 -10.21
CA GLY A 103 -0.77 -9.78 -11.65
C GLY A 103 0.50 -10.06 -12.45
N LYS A 104 1.65 -9.53 -12.01
CA LYS A 104 2.95 -9.78 -12.68
C LYS A 104 3.35 -11.24 -12.67
N LEU A 105 3.08 -11.95 -11.56
CA LEU A 105 3.30 -13.40 -11.50
C LEU A 105 2.38 -14.15 -12.47
N ILE A 106 1.11 -13.76 -12.57
CA ILE A 106 0.15 -14.37 -13.51
C ILE A 106 0.59 -14.13 -14.97
N ALA A 107 0.99 -12.91 -15.30
CA ALA A 107 1.51 -12.56 -16.62
C ALA A 107 2.77 -13.37 -16.99
N ALA A 108 3.59 -13.72 -15.99
CA ALA A 108 4.75 -14.59 -16.15
C ALA A 108 4.42 -16.10 -16.22
N GLY A 109 3.14 -16.47 -16.19
CA GLY A 109 2.68 -17.86 -16.31
C GLY A 109 2.50 -18.60 -14.99
N VAL A 110 2.62 -17.94 -13.84
CA VAL A 110 2.32 -18.56 -12.54
C VAL A 110 0.81 -18.79 -12.42
N PRO A 111 0.36 -19.98 -11.97
CA PRO A 111 -1.06 -20.24 -11.77
C PRO A 111 -1.72 -19.19 -10.87
N PRO A 112 -2.90 -18.63 -11.22
CA PRO A 112 -3.49 -17.49 -10.52
C PRO A 112 -3.65 -17.66 -9.01
N ARG A 113 -4.04 -18.85 -8.56
CA ARG A 113 -4.15 -19.16 -7.13
C ARG A 113 -2.81 -19.05 -6.41
N LEU A 114 -1.76 -19.64 -6.99
CA LEU A 114 -0.42 -19.61 -6.42
C LEU A 114 0.14 -18.19 -6.40
N ALA A 115 -0.08 -17.42 -7.47
CA ALA A 115 0.33 -16.02 -7.55
C ALA A 115 -0.31 -15.18 -6.45
N CYS A 116 -1.63 -15.30 -6.24
CA CYS A 116 -2.33 -14.58 -5.18
C CYS A 116 -1.87 -15.00 -3.78
N VAL A 117 -1.65 -16.30 -3.53
CA VAL A 117 -1.16 -16.75 -2.22
C VAL A 117 0.22 -16.16 -1.94
N ALA A 118 1.16 -16.31 -2.86
CA ALA A 118 2.54 -15.86 -2.69
C ALA A 118 2.69 -14.34 -2.61
N ALA A 119 1.93 -13.59 -3.41
CA ALA A 119 2.06 -12.13 -3.49
C ALA A 119 1.08 -11.35 -2.62
N VAL A 120 -0.01 -11.96 -2.14
CA VAL A 120 -1.03 -11.27 -1.33
C VAL A 120 -1.18 -11.87 0.06
N ALA A 121 -1.38 -13.19 0.19
CA ALA A 121 -1.67 -13.79 1.49
C ALA A 121 -0.43 -13.87 2.40
N GLU A 122 0.64 -14.51 1.94
CA GLU A 122 1.88 -14.71 2.71
C GLU A 122 2.51 -13.40 3.21
N PRO A 123 2.53 -12.30 2.42
CA PRO A 123 3.12 -11.04 2.91
C PRO A 123 2.29 -10.31 3.98
N LEU A 124 1.02 -10.65 4.17
CA LEU A 124 0.13 -9.93 5.10
C LEU A 124 0.17 -10.51 6.52
N THR A 125 0.52 -11.78 6.68
CA THR A 125 0.52 -12.44 7.98
C THR A 125 1.22 -13.79 7.93
N ASP A 126 1.91 -14.15 9.01
CA ASP A 126 2.44 -15.50 9.24
C ASP A 126 1.47 -16.37 10.08
N GLU A 127 0.35 -15.80 10.55
CA GLU A 127 -0.61 -16.50 11.41
C GLU A 127 -1.40 -17.55 10.61
N PRO A 128 -1.33 -18.86 10.97
CA PRO A 128 -1.91 -19.93 10.16
C PRO A 128 -3.41 -19.80 9.91
N GLU A 129 -4.17 -19.34 10.91
CA GLU A 129 -5.62 -19.18 10.81
C GLU A 129 -6.00 -18.05 9.84
N ALA A 130 -5.28 -16.93 9.91
CA ALA A 130 -5.49 -15.80 9.01
C ALA A 130 -5.06 -16.15 7.57
N LEU A 131 -3.96 -16.87 7.40
CA LEU A 131 -3.54 -17.39 6.10
C LEU A 131 -4.58 -18.34 5.50
N ALA A 132 -5.13 -19.25 6.30
CA ALA A 132 -6.17 -20.17 5.85
C ALA A 132 -7.42 -19.41 5.35
N ALA A 133 -7.86 -18.39 6.09
CA ALA A 133 -8.99 -17.55 5.69
C ALA A 133 -8.72 -16.79 4.37
N MET A 134 -7.53 -16.21 4.21
CA MET A 134 -7.15 -15.54 2.95
C MET A 134 -7.08 -16.51 1.78
N ARG A 135 -6.54 -17.72 1.99
CA ARG A 135 -6.49 -18.77 0.96
C ARG A 135 -7.89 -19.17 0.49
N GLN A 136 -8.85 -19.28 1.41
CA GLN A 136 -10.25 -19.52 1.04
C GLN A 136 -10.84 -18.39 0.20
N VAL A 137 -10.57 -17.12 0.56
CA VAL A 137 -11.02 -15.97 -0.23
C VAL A 137 -10.46 -16.01 -1.65
N ILE A 138 -9.17 -16.34 -1.80
CA ILE A 138 -8.50 -16.48 -3.10
C ILE A 138 -9.14 -17.61 -3.90
N GLU A 139 -9.31 -18.78 -3.31
CA GLU A 139 -9.85 -19.96 -3.97
C GLU A 139 -11.27 -19.74 -4.54
N LEU A 140 -12.10 -18.98 -3.83
CA LEU A 140 -13.46 -18.65 -4.26
C LEU A 140 -13.52 -17.53 -5.32
N SER A 141 -12.40 -16.88 -5.63
CA SER A 141 -12.39 -15.63 -6.39
C SER A 141 -11.58 -15.66 -7.70
N ILE A 142 -10.71 -16.64 -7.92
CA ILE A 142 -9.85 -16.70 -9.13
C ILE A 142 -9.65 -18.08 -9.75
#